data_AF-A0A850LSF1-F1
#
_entry.id   AF-A0A850LSF1-F1
#
_cell.length_a   1.000
_cell.length_b   1.000
_cell.length_c   1.000
_cell.angle_alpha   90.00
_cell.angle_beta   90.00
_cell.angle_gamma   90.00
#
_symmetry.space_group_name_H-M   'P 1'
#
loop_
_entity.id
_entity.type
_entity.pdbx_description
1 polymer ?
#
loop_
_entity_poly.entity_id
_entity_poly.type
_entity_poly.pdbx_seq_one_letter_code
_entity_poly.pdbx_strand_id
1 'polypeptide(L)' 'MKPPICEICDKKMGEFDDCGLVYFKKRPSDLEWDKKAEQPGFVGHPPYAAWFCKEHYEQAIKMEHLTISEALQKIKENT' A
#
# COMPACT_ATOMS: atom_id res chain seq x y z
N MET A 1 7.18 10.53 5.47
CA MET A 1 6.91 9.09 5.26
C MET A 1 5.52 8.80 5.80
N LYS A 2 4.71 7.98 5.11
CA LYS A 2 3.43 7.51 5.66
C LYS A 2 3.73 6.52 6.79
N PRO A 3 3.12 6.65 7.98
CA PRO A 3 3.36 5.71 9.08
C PRO A 3 2.91 4.30 8.68
N PRO A 4 3.55 3.25 9.20
CA PRO A 4 3.11 1.87 9.00
C PRO A 4 1.83 1.64 9.82
N ILE A 5 0.68 1.94 9.20
CA ILE A 5 -0.68 1.70 9.71
C ILE A 5 -1.39 0.81 8.71
N CYS A 6 -2.05 -0.24 9.19
CA CYS A 6 -2.64 -1.24 8.31
C CYS A 6 -3.88 -0.63 7.66
N GLU A 7 -3.94 -0.62 6.33
CA GLU A 7 -5.07 -0.01 5.59
C GLU A 7 -6.38 -0.81 5.69
N ILE A 8 -6.36 -1.95 6.38
CA ILE A 8 -7.52 -2.82 6.59
C ILE A 8 -8.10 -2.67 7.98
N CYS A 9 -7.26 -2.77 9.03
CA CYS A 9 -7.70 -2.81 10.43
C CYS A 9 -7.19 -1.64 11.29
N ASP A 10 -6.52 -0.65 10.69
CA ASP A 10 -5.98 0.54 11.36
C ASP A 10 -4.99 0.26 12.51
N LYS A 11 -4.53 -1.00 12.65
CA LYS A 11 -3.49 -1.40 13.60
C LYS A 11 -2.24 -0.56 13.32
N LYS A 12 -1.71 0.13 14.33
CA LYS A 12 -0.40 0.80 14.24
C LYS A 12 0.69 -0.24 14.44
N MET A 13 1.69 -0.26 13.57
CA MET A 13 2.85 -1.14 13.69
C MET A 13 4.01 -0.34 14.27
N GLY A 14 4.51 -0.78 15.42
CA GLY A 14 5.59 -0.11 16.15
C GLY A 14 6.98 -0.45 15.62
N GLU A 15 7.18 -1.70 15.22
CA GLU A 15 8.44 -2.22 14.69
C GLU A 15 8.19 -2.81 13.30
N PHE A 16 9.17 -2.66 12.39
CA PHE A 16 9.04 -3.10 10.99
C PHE A 16 8.84 -4.62 10.83
N ASP A 17 9.16 -5.41 11.84
CA ASP A 17 9.10 -6.89 11.81
C ASP A 17 7.66 -7.45 11.69
N ASP A 18 6.65 -6.68 12.10
CA ASP A 18 5.23 -7.09 12.08
C ASP A 18 4.40 -6.45 10.95
N CYS A 19 5.06 -5.82 9.98
CA CYS A 19 4.40 -5.11 8.88
C CYS A 19 5.10 -5.25 7.53
N GLY A 20 4.34 -5.14 6.46
CA GLY A 20 4.86 -5.15 5.10
C GLY A 20 4.23 -4.07 4.23
N LEU A 21 5.06 -3.44 3.39
CA LEU A 21 4.61 -2.52 2.34
C LEU A 21 4.37 -3.31 1.06
N VAL A 22 3.15 -3.24 0.53
CA VAL A 22 2.81 -3.85 -0.75
C VAL A 22 2.61 -2.77 -1.80
N TYR A 23 3.16 -2.99 -2.99
CA TYR A 23 2.96 -2.14 -4.16
C TYR A 23 1.95 -2.81 -5.08
N PHE A 24 0.89 -2.09 -5.40
CA PHE A 24 -0.19 -2.55 -6.26
C PHE A 24 0.00 -2.09 -7.70
N LYS A 25 -0.77 -2.69 -8.60
CA LYS A 25 -0.85 -2.25 -9.99
C LYS A 25 -1.24 -0.77 -10.05
N LYS A 26 -0.41 -0.01 -10.77
CA LYS A 26 -0.62 1.42 -11.01
C LYS A 26 -1.87 1.64 -11.88
N ARG A 27 -2.63 2.68 -11.57
CA ARG A 27 -3.67 3.24 -12.43
C ARG A 27 -3.04 4.26 -13.38
N PRO A 28 -3.71 4.61 -14.50
CA PRO A 28 -3.23 5.66 -15.40
C PRO A 28 -2.97 7.00 -14.68
N SER A 29 -3.77 7.34 -13.67
CA SER A 29 -3.60 8.55 -12.85
C SER A 29 -2.34 8.54 -11.98
N ASP A 30 -1.79 7.37 -11.66
CA ASP A 30 -0.61 7.25 -10.80
C ASP A 30 0.68 7.60 -11.56
N LEU A 31 0.65 7.62 -12.90
CA LEU A 31 1.78 8.02 -13.74
C LEU A 31 2.19 9.47 -13.54
N GLU A 32 1.26 10.36 -13.21
CA GLU A 32 1.58 11.76 -12.89
C GLU A 32 2.33 11.87 -11.56
N TRP A 33 2.04 10.97 -10.62
CA TRP A 33 2.76 10.92 -9.36
C TRP A 33 4.19 10.43 -9.58
N ASP A 34 4.41 9.40 -10.40
CA ASP A 34 5.75 8.90 -10.74
C ASP A 34 6.63 10.02 -11.33
N LYS A 35 6.10 10.76 -12.31
CA LYS A 35 6.82 11.89 -12.93
C LYS A 35 7.21 12.98 -11.92
N LYS A 36 6.39 13.19 -10.89
CA LYS A 36 6.69 14.12 -9.80
C LYS A 36 7.73 13.54 -8.85
N ALA A 37 7.67 12.23 -8.61
CA ALA A 37 8.61 11.52 -7.74
C ALA A 37 10.02 11.44 -8.30
N GLU A 38 10.19 11.52 -9.62
CA GLU A 38 11.48 11.64 -10.28
C GLU A 38 12.13 13.03 -10.12
N GLN A 39 11.38 14.05 -9.69
CA GLN A 39 11.93 15.39 -9.51
C GLN A 39 12.83 15.46 -8.27
N PRO A 40 14.01 16.09 -8.36
CA PRO A 40 14.93 16.20 -7.22
C PRO A 40 14.26 16.95 -6.06
N GLY A 41 14.35 16.36 -4.86
CA GLY A 41 13.75 16.92 -3.64
C GLY A 41 12.29 16.52 -3.39
N PHE A 42 11.66 15.75 -4.29
CA PHE A 42 10.33 15.23 -4.02
C PHE A 42 10.36 14.12 -2.96
N VAL A 43 9.48 14.23 -1.96
CA VAL A 43 9.27 13.21 -0.93
C VAL A 43 7.77 12.95 -0.83
N GLY A 44 7.37 11.70 -1.02
CA GLY A 44 5.96 11.32 -0.95
C GLY A 44 5.77 9.82 -0.82
N HIS A 45 4.60 9.42 -0.35
CA HIS A 45 4.19 8.02 -0.35
C HIS A 45 3.47 7.70 -1.67
N PRO A 46 3.85 6.65 -2.41
CA PRO A 46 3.20 6.31 -3.67
C PRO A 46 1.72 5.99 -3.45
N PRO A 47 0.81 6.48 -4.31
CA PRO A 47 -0.63 6.25 -4.15
C PRO A 47 -1.04 4.79 -4.36
N TYR A 48 -0.16 3.99 -4.97
CA TYR A 48 -0.32 2.56 -5.21
C TYR A 48 0.45 1.70 -4.20
N ALA A 49 0.97 2.27 -3.11
CA ALA A 49 1.63 1.52 -2.05
C ALA A 49 0.81 1.57 -0.76
N ALA A 50 0.73 0.47 -0.02
CA ALA A 50 0.00 0.42 1.25
C ALA A 50 0.64 -0.51 2.29
N TRP A 51 0.52 -0.12 3.55
CA TRP A 51 1.04 -0.87 4.69
C TRP A 51 0.00 -1.86 5.18
N PHE A 52 0.46 -3.06 5.53
CA PHE A 52 -0.36 -4.13 6.10
C PHE A 52 0.33 -4.72 7.31
N CYS A 53 -0.43 -5.04 8.36
CA CYS A 53 0.09 -5.88 9.43
C CYS A 53 0.30 -7.31 8.91
N LYS A 54 1.11 -8.08 9.63
CA LYS A 54 1.39 -9.49 9.34
C LYS A 54 0.16 -10.31 8.93
N GLU A 55 -0.96 -10.11 9.62
CA GLU A 55 -2.23 -10.83 9.37
C GLU A 55 -2.81 -10.55 7.97
N HIS A 56 -2.75 -9.29 7.50
CA HIS A 56 -3.32 -8.89 6.21
C HIS A 56 -2.29 -8.90 5.08
N TYR A 57 -0.99 -8.97 5.40
CA TYR A 57 0.10 -8.88 4.42
C TYR A 57 0.05 -10.02 3.39
N GLU A 58 -0.17 -11.26 3.82
CA GLU A 58 -0.25 -12.41 2.92
C GLU A 58 -1.40 -12.31 1.90
N GLN A 59 -2.54 -11.78 2.33
CA GLN A 59 -3.67 -11.54 1.44
C GLN A 59 -3.38 -10.39 0.48
N ALA A 60 -2.73 -9.33 0.96
CA ALA A 60 -2.37 -8.16 0.16
C ALA A 60 -1.39 -8.50 -0.97
N ILE A 61 -0.36 -9.31 -0.71
CA ILE A 61 0.58 -9.76 -1.75
C ILE A 61 -0.16 -10.50 -2.88
N LYS A 62 -1.07 -11.41 -2.54
CA LYS A 62 -1.84 -12.16 -3.56
C LYS A 62 -2.65 -11.25 -4.48
N MET A 63 -2.94 -10.03 -4.06
CA MET A 63 -3.71 -9.03 -4.78
C MET A 63 -2.83 -7.92 -5.40
N GLU A 64 -1.49 -8.02 -5.38
CA GLU A 64 -0.58 -6.97 -5.90
C GLU A 64 -0.83 -6.65 -7.39
N HIS A 65 -1.35 -7.63 -8.14
CA HIS A 65 -1.71 -7.50 -9.55
C HIS A 65 -2.97 -6.66 -9.80
N LEU A 66 -3.74 -6.34 -8.77
CA LEU A 66 -4.92 -5.46 -8.81
C LEU A 66 -4.53 -4.03 -8.41
N THR A 67 -5.42 -3.07 -8.66
CA THR A 67 -5.22 -1.72 -8.12
C THR A 67 -5.43 -1.71 -6.61
N ILE A 68 -4.81 -0.75 -5.91
CA ILE A 68 -4.92 -0.64 -4.44
C ILE A 68 -6.38 -0.62 -3.98
N SER A 69 -7.27 0.10 -4.68
CA SER A 69 -8.70 0.18 -4.33
C SER A 69 -9.40 -1.16 -4.46
N GLU A 70 -9.13 -1.91 -5.53
CA GLU A 70 -9.69 -3.25 -5.74
C GLU A 70 -9.16 -4.25 -4.72
N ALA A 71 -7.85 -4.21 -4.43
CA ALA A 71 -7.23 -5.08 -3.44
C ALA A 71 -7.80 -4.83 -2.04
N LEU A 72 -7.90 -3.57 -1.61
CA LEU A 72 -8.46 -3.23 -0.30
C LEU A 72 -9.92 -3.66 -0.17
N GLN A 73 -10.74 -3.50 -1.22
CA GLN A 73 -12.12 -3.98 -1.23
C GLN A 73 -12.18 -5.49 -1.03
N LYS A 74 -11.42 -6.26 -1.82
CA LYS A 74 -11.40 -7.73 -1.75
C LYS A 74 -10.89 -8.25 -0.41
N ILE A 75 -9.86 -7.62 0.16
CA ILE A 75 -9.32 -8.04 1.47
C ILE A 75 -10.38 -7.83 2.56
N LYS A 76 -11.09 -6.69 2.54
CA LYS A 76 -12.19 -6.40 3.48
C LYS A 76 -13.38 -7.34 3.35
N GLU A 77 -13.68 -7.81 2.14
CA GLU A 77 -14.75 -8.81 1.94
C GLU A 77 -14.38 -10.22 2.45
N ASN A 78 -13.09 -10.50 2.65
CA ASN A 78 -12.58 -11.80 3.07
C ASN A 78 -12.02 -11.82 4.51
N THR A 79 -12.28 -10.76 5.30
CA THR A 79 -11.84 -10.59 6.70
C THR A 79 -13.05 -10.37 7.59
#